data_AF-H2YL24-F1
#
_entry.id   AF-H2YL24-F1
#
_cell.length_a   1.000
_cell.length_b   1.000
_cell.length_c   1.000
_cell.angle_alpha   90.00
_cell.angle_beta   90.00
_cell.angle_gamma   90.00
#
_symmetry.space_group_name_H-M   'P 1'
#
loop_
_entity.id
_entity.type
_entity.pdbx_description
1 polymer ?
#
loop_
_entity_poly.entity_id
_entity_poly.type
_entity_poly.pdbx_seq_one_letter_code
_entity_poly.pdbx_strand_id
1 'polypeptide(L)'
;MFRVLCKEITKRNLLRNPRLLKHSGATQLSTSAAQHNVNNTMAPVELRSSWSSGNDKTFDVKELASLLDHDNHEMRGEFRKFVSDPIMTPRYDIPLAEERDVALQRLKRICDGGFISVLDFNDNPLRIFAAHELAAIIDPAMSTKMTVQFNLFGGTVL
;
A
#
# COMPACT_ATOMS: atom_id res chain seq x y z
N MET A 1 0.50 -17.68 40.91
CA MET A 1 1.97 -17.61 40.75
C MET A 1 2.42 -16.88 39.47
N PHE A 2 1.75 -17.04 38.32
CA PHE A 2 2.13 -16.38 37.04
C PHE A 2 1.95 -14.84 36.99
N ARG A 3 0.98 -14.26 37.73
CA ARG A 3 0.80 -12.79 37.77
C ARG A 3 1.92 -12.03 38.47
N VAL A 4 2.69 -12.69 39.35
CA VAL A 4 3.79 -12.05 40.08
C VAL A 4 5.05 -12.01 39.20
N LEU A 5 5.27 -13.04 38.37
CA LEU A 5 6.42 -13.11 37.47
C LEU A 5 6.38 -12.04 36.37
N CYS A 6 5.19 -11.74 35.83
CA CYS A 6 5.02 -10.73 34.79
C CYS A 6 5.28 -9.30 35.31
N LYS A 7 4.91 -9.01 36.57
CA LYS A 7 5.19 -7.70 37.19
C LYS A 7 6.67 -7.47 37.48
N GLU A 8 7.41 -8.54 37.82
CA GLU A 8 8.85 -8.43 38.09
C GLU A 8 9.71 -8.33 36.81
N ILE A 9 9.29 -8.95 35.70
CA ILE A 9 9.99 -8.81 34.41
C ILE A 9 9.86 -7.38 33.87
N THR A 10 8.68 -6.75 34.02
CA THR A 10 8.47 -5.35 33.62
C THR A 10 9.27 -4.37 34.48
N LYS A 11 9.36 -4.61 35.80
CA LYS A 11 10.19 -3.78 36.69
C LYS A 11 11.69 -3.90 36.42
N ARG A 12 12.18 -5.11 36.11
CA ARG A 12 13.61 -5.32 35.78
C ARG A 12 14.04 -4.70 34.45
N ASN A 13 13.15 -4.66 33.45
CA ASN A 13 13.47 -4.03 32.16
C ASN A 13 13.47 -2.49 32.21
N LEU A 14 12.70 -1.87 33.11
CA LEU A 14 12.68 -0.42 33.31
C LEU A 14 13.96 0.13 33.95
N LEU A 15 14.69 -0.68 34.73
CA LEU A 15 15.92 -0.26 35.42
C LEU A 15 17.20 -0.42 34.58
N ARG A 16 17.12 -1.02 33.38
CA ARG A 16 18.31 -1.35 32.57
C ARG A 16 18.56 -0.42 31.39
N ASN A 17 17.67 0.54 31.12
CA ASN A 17 17.76 1.38 29.93
C ASN A 17 17.47 2.87 30.24
N PRO A 18 18.50 3.69 30.54
CA PRO A 18 18.32 5.10 30.89
C PRO A 18 17.88 5.98 29.70
N ARG A 19 17.70 5.42 28.49
CA ARG A 19 17.19 6.15 27.32
C ARG A 19 15.67 6.30 27.27
N LEU A 20 14.91 5.55 28.08
CA LEU A 20 13.44 5.62 28.11
C LEU A 20 12.87 6.64 29.10
N LEU A 21 13.71 7.34 29.87
CA LEU A 21 13.29 8.32 30.89
C LEU A 21 13.40 9.79 30.43
N LYS A 22 13.86 10.08 29.21
CA LYS A 22 14.04 11.47 28.72
C LYS A 22 12.84 12.09 28.02
N HIS A 23 11.71 11.39 27.89
CA HIS A 23 10.47 11.95 27.35
C HIS A 23 9.37 12.18 28.41
N SER A 24 9.75 12.31 29.70
CA SER A 24 8.89 12.93 30.71
C SER A 24 9.08 14.45 30.74
N GLY A 25 8.87 15.07 29.58
CA GLY A 25 8.48 16.47 29.50
C GLY A 25 7.05 16.45 28.99
N ALA A 26 6.09 16.84 29.83
CA ALA A 26 4.72 17.07 29.43
C ALA A 26 4.72 18.17 28.36
N THR A 27 4.94 17.76 27.11
CA THR A 27 4.72 18.61 25.95
C THR A 27 3.21 18.62 25.83
N GLN A 28 2.63 19.74 26.25
CA GLN A 28 1.23 20.01 26.02
C GLN A 28 0.99 19.75 24.54
N LEU A 29 0.18 18.74 24.22
CA LEU A 29 -0.47 18.65 22.93
C LEU A 29 -1.33 19.92 22.86
N SER A 30 -0.79 20.97 22.27
CA SER A 30 -1.57 22.11 21.82
C SER A 30 -2.52 21.54 20.77
N THR A 31 -3.74 21.26 21.21
CA THR A 31 -4.87 20.98 20.34
C THR A 31 -5.23 22.27 19.61
N SER A 32 -4.37 22.76 18.71
CA SER A 32 -4.82 23.68 17.67
C SER A 32 -5.46 22.83 16.58
N ALA A 33 -6.63 22.28 16.90
CA ALA A 33 -7.60 22.01 15.85
C ALA A 33 -7.96 23.39 15.30
N ALA A 34 -7.21 23.86 14.30
CA ALA A 34 -7.64 24.98 13.49
C ALA A 34 -9.03 24.58 13.00
N GLN A 35 -10.05 25.24 13.54
CA GLN A 35 -11.42 25.07 13.08
C GLN A 35 -11.45 25.55 11.64
N HIS A 36 -11.22 24.62 10.70
CA HIS A 36 -11.50 24.88 9.31
C HIS A 36 -13.00 25.16 9.27
N ASN A 37 -13.37 26.40 8.95
CA ASN A 37 -14.76 26.83 8.82
C ASN A 37 -15.35 26.23 7.53
N VAL A 38 -15.45 24.89 7.51
CA VAL A 38 -16.00 24.12 6.39
C VAL A 38 -17.49 23.95 6.64
N ASN A 39 -18.29 24.44 5.68
CA ASN A 39 -19.74 24.36 5.71
C ASN A 39 -20.20 23.29 4.71
N ASN A 40 -21.25 22.54 5.04
CA ASN A 40 -21.81 21.45 4.23
C ASN A 40 -22.51 21.93 2.94
N THR A 41 -22.57 23.24 2.73
CA THR A 41 -23.15 23.91 1.55
C THR A 41 -22.11 24.45 0.57
N MET A 42 -20.81 24.33 0.88
CA MET A 42 -19.74 24.84 0.02
C MET A 42 -19.59 24.03 -1.27
N ALA A 43 -19.09 24.68 -2.32
CA ALA A 43 -18.79 24.00 -3.58
C ALA A 43 -17.64 22.98 -3.39
N PRO A 44 -17.67 21.81 -4.05
CA PRO A 44 -16.64 20.77 -3.88
C PRO A 44 -15.20 21.25 -4.18
N VAL A 45 -15.05 22.23 -5.08
CA VAL A 45 -13.75 22.81 -5.44
C VAL A 45 -13.16 23.58 -4.26
N GLU A 46 -13.97 24.41 -3.59
CA GLU A 46 -13.56 25.25 -2.47
C GLU A 46 -13.16 24.41 -1.24
N LEU A 47 -13.93 23.36 -0.97
CA LEU A 47 -13.65 22.37 0.08
C LEU A 47 -12.29 21.69 -0.14
N ARG A 48 -12.01 21.24 -1.38
CA ARG A 48 -10.72 20.63 -1.72
C ARG A 48 -9.58 21.60 -1.51
N SER A 49 -9.68 22.85 -1.97
CA SER A 49 -8.66 23.86 -1.72
C SER A 49 -8.46 24.10 -0.22
N SER A 50 -9.52 24.11 0.58
CA SER A 50 -9.43 24.29 2.03
C SER A 50 -8.66 23.14 2.70
N TRP A 51 -8.95 21.88 2.34
CA TRP A 51 -8.22 20.70 2.84
C TRP A 51 -6.79 20.62 2.31
N SER A 52 -6.54 21.13 1.10
CA SER A 52 -5.22 21.14 0.46
C SER A 52 -4.31 22.26 0.97
N SER A 53 -4.90 23.33 1.54
CA SER A 53 -4.19 24.51 2.05
C SER A 53 -3.39 24.19 3.31
N GLY A 54 -3.79 23.13 4.02
CA GLY A 54 -3.00 22.54 5.09
C GLY A 54 -1.81 21.78 4.52
N ASN A 55 -0.69 22.48 4.36
CA ASN A 55 0.63 21.85 4.21
C ASN A 55 1.08 21.16 5.52
N ASP A 56 0.16 20.93 6.46
CA ASP A 56 0.33 20.26 7.75
C ASP A 56 0.31 18.74 7.59
N LYS A 57 1.09 18.21 6.64
CA LYS A 57 1.47 16.81 6.72
C LYS A 57 2.45 16.71 7.89
N THR A 58 1.93 16.32 9.06
CA THR A 58 2.73 16.12 10.28
C THR A 58 3.72 14.95 10.17
N PHE A 59 3.68 14.20 9.06
CA PHE A 59 4.51 13.03 8.81
C PHE A 59 4.95 12.95 7.33
N ASP A 60 6.05 12.26 7.07
CA ASP A 60 6.52 12.00 5.71
C ASP A 60 5.68 10.90 5.04
N VAL A 61 5.10 11.22 3.89
CA VAL A 61 4.29 10.29 3.08
C VAL A 61 5.14 9.15 2.55
N LYS A 62 6.42 9.38 2.25
CA LYS A 62 7.31 8.33 1.73
C LYS A 62 7.64 7.31 2.81
N GLU A 63 7.96 7.77 4.02
CA GLU A 63 8.16 6.88 5.16
C GLU A 63 6.89 6.11 5.51
N LEU A 64 5.71 6.76 5.49
CA LEU A 64 4.45 6.05 5.70
C LEU A 64 4.18 5.01 4.60
N ALA A 65 4.43 5.36 3.34
CA ALA A 65 4.27 4.42 2.23
C ALA A 65 5.25 3.24 2.38
N SER A 66 6.50 3.49 2.77
CA SER A 66 7.49 2.44 3.05
C SER A 66 7.13 1.60 4.28
N LEU A 67 6.39 2.15 5.25
CA LEU A 67 5.90 1.40 6.40
C LEU A 67 4.73 0.47 6.02
N LEU A 68 3.86 0.93 5.11
CA LEU A 68 2.68 0.20 4.66
C LEU A 68 3.02 -0.85 3.59
N ASP A 69 3.82 -0.48 2.59
CA ASP A 69 4.37 -1.39 1.60
C ASP A 69 5.54 -2.13 2.25
N HIS A 70 5.33 -3.30 2.86
CA HIS A 70 6.37 -3.98 3.63
C HIS A 70 7.63 -4.37 2.80
N ASP A 71 7.49 -4.52 1.49
CA ASP A 71 8.48 -5.17 0.61
C ASP A 71 8.51 -4.58 -0.81
N ASN A 72 9.57 -4.92 -1.57
CA ASN A 72 9.72 -4.66 -3.01
C ASN A 72 9.40 -3.22 -3.45
N HIS A 73 9.82 -2.21 -2.67
CA HIS A 73 9.46 -0.80 -2.89
C HIS A 73 9.85 -0.25 -4.28
N GLU A 74 11.00 -0.67 -4.81
CA GLU A 74 11.46 -0.26 -6.15
C GLU A 74 10.51 -0.77 -7.23
N MET A 75 10.25 -2.08 -7.24
CA MET A 75 9.31 -2.71 -8.17
C MET A 75 7.92 -2.09 -8.03
N ARG A 76 7.41 -1.90 -6.80
CA ARG A 76 6.13 -1.22 -6.55
C ARG A 76 6.12 0.21 -7.11
N GLY A 77 7.23 0.93 -6.99
CA GLY A 77 7.40 2.29 -7.55
C GLY A 77 7.39 2.30 -9.08
N GLU A 78 8.08 1.35 -9.72
CA GLU A 78 8.07 1.19 -11.18
C GLU A 78 6.69 0.76 -11.69
N PHE A 79 6.06 -0.20 -11.00
CA PHE A 79 4.73 -0.67 -11.32
C PHE A 79 3.72 0.47 -11.25
N ARG A 80 3.74 1.32 -10.22
CA ARG A 80 2.88 2.52 -10.12
C ARG A 80 3.06 3.48 -11.30
N LYS A 81 4.28 3.67 -11.80
CA LYS A 81 4.53 4.47 -13.01
C LYS A 81 3.95 3.78 -14.23
N PHE A 82 4.11 2.47 -14.34
CA PHE A 82 3.57 1.65 -15.43
C PHE A 82 2.03 1.66 -15.47
N VAL A 83 1.37 1.72 -14.31
CA VAL A 83 -0.09 1.87 -14.19
C VAL A 83 -0.61 3.18 -14.79
N SER A 84 0.25 4.17 -14.95
CA SER A 84 -0.13 5.43 -15.61
C SER A 84 -0.28 5.29 -17.13
N ASP A 85 0.01 4.12 -17.72
CA ASP A 85 -0.25 3.84 -19.14
C ASP A 85 -1.76 3.94 -19.44
N PRO A 86 -2.17 4.63 -20.53
CA PRO A 86 -3.57 4.69 -20.97
C PRO A 86 -4.30 3.34 -21.02
N ILE A 87 -3.62 2.25 -21.36
CA ILE A 87 -4.23 0.92 -21.42
C ILE A 87 -4.71 0.42 -20.04
N MET A 88 -4.04 0.86 -18.98
CA MET A 88 -4.35 0.50 -17.58
C MET A 88 -5.46 1.35 -16.99
N THR A 89 -5.92 2.39 -17.70
CA THR A 89 -7.03 3.22 -17.24
C THR A 89 -8.33 2.40 -17.25
N PRO A 90 -9.06 2.33 -16.12
CA PRO A 90 -10.34 1.63 -16.06
C PRO A 90 -11.35 2.20 -17.05
N ARG A 91 -11.94 1.34 -17.87
CA ARG A 91 -13.06 1.68 -18.76
C ARG A 91 -14.28 0.93 -18.26
N TYR A 92 -15.31 1.68 -17.88
CA TYR A 92 -16.58 1.13 -17.45
C TYR A 92 -17.52 0.97 -18.64
N ASP A 93 -18.49 0.06 -18.53
CA ASP A 93 -19.55 -0.14 -19.51
C ASP A 93 -19.05 -0.54 -20.92
N ILE A 94 -18.17 -1.53 -20.96
CA ILE A 94 -17.71 -2.16 -22.22
C ILE A 94 -18.34 -3.54 -22.41
N PRO A 95 -18.53 -4.01 -23.65
CA PRO A 95 -19.01 -5.37 -23.91
C PRO A 95 -18.05 -6.41 -23.32
N LEU A 96 -18.60 -7.52 -22.83
CA LEU A 96 -17.83 -8.60 -22.17
C LEU A 96 -16.70 -9.19 -23.05
N ALA A 97 -16.90 -9.24 -24.37
CA ALA A 97 -15.87 -9.70 -25.30
C ALA A 97 -14.65 -8.74 -25.30
N GLU A 98 -14.91 -7.43 -25.34
CA GLU A 98 -13.88 -6.40 -25.29
C GLU A 98 -13.17 -6.40 -23.93
N GLU A 99 -13.91 -6.57 -22.83
CA GLU A 99 -13.33 -6.67 -21.48
C GLU A 99 -12.31 -7.81 -21.38
N ARG A 100 -12.64 -8.99 -21.93
CA ARG A 100 -11.74 -10.15 -21.95
C ARG A 100 -10.45 -9.87 -22.72
N ASP A 101 -10.56 -9.20 -23.87
CA ASP A 101 -9.42 -8.86 -24.72
C ASP A 101 -8.54 -7.80 -24.06
N VAL A 102 -9.14 -6.77 -23.46
CA VAL A 102 -8.42 -5.72 -22.71
C VAL A 102 -7.69 -6.33 -21.51
N ALA A 103 -8.33 -7.20 -20.74
CA ALA A 103 -7.71 -7.88 -19.61
C ALA A 103 -6.48 -8.72 -20.04
N LEU A 104 -6.58 -9.40 -21.19
CA LEU A 104 -5.46 -10.16 -21.75
C LEU A 104 -4.32 -9.25 -22.22
N GLN A 105 -4.65 -8.14 -22.89
CA GLN A 105 -3.65 -7.16 -23.34
C GLN A 105 -2.91 -6.53 -22.15
N ARG A 106 -3.64 -6.17 -21.09
CA ARG A 106 -3.04 -5.65 -19.85
C ARG A 106 -2.11 -6.65 -19.19
N LEU A 107 -2.55 -7.91 -19.07
CA LEU A 107 -1.71 -8.98 -18.53
C LEU A 107 -0.43 -9.14 -19.35
N LYS A 108 -0.54 -9.16 -20.68
CA LYS A 108 0.62 -9.26 -21.56
C LYS A 108 1.62 -8.13 -21.32
N ARG A 109 1.14 -6.89 -21.18
CA ARG A 109 2.01 -5.74 -20.88
C ARG A 109 2.71 -5.88 -19.52
N ILE A 110 2.05 -6.44 -18.50
CA ILE A 110 2.67 -6.70 -17.19
C ILE A 110 3.78 -7.76 -17.32
N CYS A 111 3.52 -8.83 -18.07
CA CYS A 111 4.52 -9.87 -18.35
C CYS A 111 5.71 -9.31 -19.14
N ASP A 112 5.44 -8.53 -20.20
CA ASP A 112 6.47 -7.90 -21.05
C ASP A 112 7.31 -6.88 -20.25
N GLY A 113 6.73 -6.26 -19.22
CA GLY A 113 7.41 -5.37 -18.28
C GLY A 113 8.29 -6.08 -17.24
N GLY A 114 8.27 -7.43 -17.17
CA GLY A 114 9.09 -8.20 -16.22
C GLY A 114 8.69 -8.02 -14.76
N PHE A 115 7.46 -7.60 -14.49
CA PHE A 115 6.97 -7.40 -13.12
C PHE A 115 6.66 -8.71 -12.40
N ILE A 116 6.41 -9.79 -13.14
CA ILE A 116 6.06 -11.10 -12.59
C ILE A 116 6.70 -12.23 -13.41
N SER A 117 7.25 -13.22 -12.71
CA SER A 117 7.77 -14.46 -13.27
C SER A 117 7.33 -15.65 -12.41
N VAL A 118 7.15 -16.83 -13.04
CA VAL A 118 6.92 -18.08 -12.29
C VAL A 118 8.14 -18.43 -11.43
N LEU A 119 9.36 -18.09 -11.89
CA LEU A 119 10.59 -18.37 -11.15
C LEU A 119 10.74 -17.52 -9.88
N ASP A 120 9.96 -16.44 -9.75
CA ASP A 120 10.01 -15.59 -8.56
C ASP A 120 9.62 -16.36 -7.27
N PHE A 121 8.89 -17.49 -7.36
CA PHE A 121 8.63 -18.35 -6.19
C PHE A 121 9.89 -18.90 -5.53
N ASN A 122 10.95 -19.11 -6.31
CA ASN A 122 12.22 -19.63 -5.80
C ASN A 122 13.12 -18.49 -5.30
N ASP A 123 13.25 -17.42 -6.11
CA ASP A 123 14.27 -16.40 -5.88
C ASP A 123 13.77 -15.23 -5.01
N ASN A 124 12.49 -14.83 -5.16
CA ASN A 124 11.87 -13.74 -4.38
C ASN A 124 10.33 -13.89 -4.34
N PRO A 125 9.80 -14.74 -3.44
CA PRO A 125 8.37 -15.05 -3.42
C PRO A 125 7.49 -13.83 -3.08
N LEU A 126 8.05 -12.83 -2.39
CA LEU A 126 7.32 -11.60 -2.04
C LEU A 126 7.03 -10.74 -3.28
N ARG A 127 7.85 -10.83 -4.33
CA ARG A 127 7.64 -10.09 -5.58
C ARG A 127 6.33 -10.47 -6.25
N ILE A 128 5.97 -11.76 -6.21
CA ILE A 128 4.71 -12.26 -6.78
C ILE A 128 3.52 -11.66 -6.03
N PHE A 129 3.56 -11.62 -4.69
CA PHE A 129 2.47 -11.05 -3.91
C PHE A 129 2.31 -9.54 -4.14
N ALA A 130 3.42 -8.80 -4.17
CA ALA A 130 3.40 -7.37 -4.45
C ALA A 130 2.84 -7.07 -5.85
N ALA A 131 3.19 -7.87 -6.87
CA ALA A 131 2.61 -7.75 -8.22
C ALA A 131 1.11 -8.05 -8.24
N HIS A 132 0.66 -9.09 -7.51
CA HIS A 132 -0.77 -9.44 -7.41
C HIS A 132 -1.60 -8.36 -6.72
N GLU A 133 -1.07 -7.78 -5.64
CA GLU A 133 -1.73 -6.70 -4.92
C GLU A 133 -1.97 -5.49 -5.83
N LEU A 134 -0.93 -5.05 -6.55
CA LEU A 134 -1.04 -3.91 -7.46
C LEU A 134 -1.93 -4.22 -8.68
N ALA A 135 -1.83 -5.42 -9.25
CA ALA A 135 -2.66 -5.85 -10.37
C ALA A 135 -4.16 -5.87 -10.03
N ALA A 136 -4.51 -6.36 -8.82
CA ALA A 136 -5.89 -6.47 -8.37
C ALA A 136 -6.57 -5.10 -8.20
N ILE A 137 -5.82 -4.06 -7.84
CA ILE A 137 -6.35 -2.70 -7.69
C ILE A 137 -6.74 -2.09 -9.05
N ILE A 138 -6.05 -2.46 -10.11
CA ILE A 138 -6.25 -1.88 -11.44
C ILE A 138 -7.41 -2.56 -12.16
N ASP A 139 -7.35 -3.89 -12.23
CA ASP A 139 -8.30 -4.68 -12.99
C ASP A 139 -8.43 -6.10 -12.39
N PRO A 140 -9.55 -6.40 -11.73
CA PRO A 140 -9.76 -7.70 -11.10
C PRO A 140 -9.88 -8.85 -12.12
N ALA A 141 -10.37 -8.59 -13.34
CA ALA A 141 -10.50 -9.62 -14.37
C ALA A 141 -9.12 -10.06 -14.88
N MET A 142 -8.23 -9.10 -15.09
CA MET A 142 -6.82 -9.35 -15.40
C MET A 142 -6.10 -10.06 -14.25
N SER A 143 -6.29 -9.59 -13.01
CA SER A 143 -5.65 -10.19 -11.83
C SER A 143 -6.05 -11.66 -11.62
N THR A 144 -7.31 -12.00 -11.91
CA THR A 144 -7.78 -13.40 -11.86
C THR A 144 -7.06 -14.28 -12.89
N LYS A 145 -6.86 -13.79 -14.12
CA LYS A 145 -6.08 -14.51 -15.14
C LYS A 145 -4.62 -14.69 -14.72
N MET A 146 -4.04 -13.65 -14.13
CA MET A 146 -2.67 -13.68 -13.63
C MET A 146 -2.52 -14.71 -12.52
N THR A 147 -3.41 -14.72 -11.52
CA THR A 147 -3.28 -15.60 -10.36
C THR A 147 -3.49 -17.07 -10.71
N VAL A 148 -4.41 -17.38 -11.61
CA VAL A 148 -4.58 -18.78 -12.04
C VAL A 148 -3.30 -19.30 -12.70
N GLN A 149 -2.68 -18.51 -13.58
CA GLN A 149 -1.51 -18.95 -14.34
C GLN A 149 -0.22 -18.94 -13.50
N PHE A 150 0.07 -17.83 -12.82
CA PHE A 150 1.33 -17.67 -12.11
C PHE A 150 1.26 -18.28 -10.71
N ASN A 151 0.16 -18.10 -9.96
CA ASN A 151 0.09 -18.58 -8.58
C ASN A 151 -0.40 -20.03 -8.48
N LEU A 152 -1.60 -20.34 -8.99
CA LEU A 152 -2.17 -21.68 -8.84
C LEU A 152 -1.43 -22.69 -9.71
N PHE A 153 -1.31 -22.43 -11.02
CA PHE A 153 -0.59 -23.35 -11.91
C PHE A 153 0.92 -23.27 -11.70
N GLY A 154 1.50 -22.07 -11.69
CA GLY A 154 2.95 -21.91 -11.49
C GLY A 154 3.47 -22.53 -10.18
N GLY A 155 2.73 -22.38 -9.08
CA GLY A 155 3.07 -22.99 -7.79
C GLY A 155 2.85 -24.51 -7.71
N THR A 156 2.21 -25.14 -8.71
CA THR A 156 2.10 -26.61 -8.79
C THR A 156 3.16 -27.26 -9.65
N VAL A 157 3.79 -26.49 -10.56
CA VAL A 157 4.81 -27.00 -11.49
C VAL A 157 6.21 -26.95 -10.86
N LEU A 158 6.45 -25.97 -9.99
CA LEU A 158 7.68 -25.83 -9.20
C LEU A 158 7.58 -26.60 -7.89
#